data_AF-A0A8B6EZ88-F1
#
_entry.id   AF-A0A8B6EZ88-F1
#
_cell.length_a   1.000
_cell.length_b   1.000
_cell.length_c   1.000
_cell.angle_alpha   90.00
_cell.angle_beta   90.00
_cell.angle_gamma   90.00
#
_symmetry.space_group_name_H-M   'P 1'
#
loop_
_entity.id
_entity.type
_entity.pdbx_description
1 polymer ?
#
loop_
_entity_poly.entity_id
_entity_poly.type
_entity_poly.pdbx_seq_one_letter_code
_entity_poly.pdbx_strand_id
1 'polypeptide(L)'
;MPDHDTDWTLTDKQSNDPDLKLVKQWLTDGQRPEYNEVSGKGFFIRSLWSQFNSLELQDDLVFRHFYDNERKVVKLQAVIPLSERKQVLHFCHDAKYAGHLGMRKTLEKIRQSYYWPGLQADVRAYVAGCDKCAMRKTPTKKKRAPMAIVETSSPMERLATDILGELPETENGNRYILVVSDYYTKWTESFLMPNMEASTVVKYNCRRGNSSIRCPVLDSL
;
A
#
# COMPACT_ATOMS: atom_id res chain seq x y z
N MET A 1 -17.28 -1.16 -27.88
CA MET A 1 -16.63 -0.10 -28.66
C MET A 1 -17.13 1.23 -28.15
N PRO A 2 -16.26 2.19 -27.80
CA PRO A 2 -16.68 3.58 -27.68
C PRO A 2 -16.20 4.38 -28.90
N ASP A 3 -17.14 4.97 -29.62
CA ASP A 3 -16.91 6.11 -30.51
C ASP A 3 -16.38 7.31 -29.72
N HIS A 4 -15.38 8.01 -30.26
CA HIS A 4 -15.09 9.39 -29.88
C HIS A 4 -14.42 10.12 -31.04
N ASP A 5 -15.25 10.69 -31.91
CA ASP A 5 -14.93 11.81 -32.78
C ASP A 5 -14.41 12.99 -31.94
N THR A 6 -13.09 13.14 -31.92
CA THR A 6 -12.31 14.40 -31.91
C THR A 6 -10.85 13.99 -31.81
N ASP A 7 -10.31 13.56 -32.95
CA ASP A 7 -8.90 13.20 -33.12
C ASP A 7 -8.06 14.49 -33.10
N TRP A 8 -7.87 15.06 -31.91
CA TRP A 8 -6.66 15.82 -31.65
C TRP A 8 -5.55 14.79 -31.54
N THR A 9 -4.60 14.83 -32.45
CA THR A 9 -3.49 13.90 -32.38
C THR A 9 -2.55 14.35 -31.26
N LEU A 10 -1.84 13.43 -30.60
CA LEU A 10 -0.80 13.78 -29.62
C LEU A 10 0.20 14.81 -30.21
N THR A 11 0.38 14.75 -31.53
CA THR A 11 1.16 15.68 -32.35
C THR A 11 0.71 17.11 -32.16
N ASP A 12 -0.59 17.40 -32.31
CA ASP A 12 -1.16 18.75 -32.12
C ASP A 12 -0.91 19.26 -30.70
N LYS A 13 -0.97 18.37 -29.72
CA LYS A 13 -0.75 18.75 -28.31
C LYS A 13 0.71 19.03 -28.00
N GLN A 14 1.64 18.25 -28.56
CA GLN A 14 3.06 18.59 -28.48
C GLN A 14 3.35 19.90 -29.22
N SER A 15 2.73 20.09 -30.39
CA SER A 15 2.85 21.31 -31.21
C SER A 15 2.14 22.52 -30.63
N ASN A 16 1.37 22.40 -29.55
CA ASN A 16 0.82 23.55 -28.81
C ASN A 16 1.63 23.89 -27.55
N ASP A 17 2.43 22.94 -27.05
CA ASP A 17 3.25 23.11 -25.86
C ASP A 17 4.52 23.95 -26.18
N PRO A 18 4.74 25.09 -25.49
CA PRO A 18 5.84 25.99 -25.81
C PRO A 18 7.22 25.37 -25.55
N ASP A 19 7.33 24.46 -24.58
CA ASP A 19 8.59 23.81 -24.25
C ASP A 19 8.91 22.73 -25.30
N LEU A 20 7.91 21.91 -25.68
CA LEU A 20 8.13 20.88 -26.70
C LEU A 20 8.36 21.46 -28.10
N LYS A 21 7.74 22.59 -28.45
CA LYS A 21 8.08 23.33 -29.69
C LYS A 21 9.58 23.62 -29.80
N LEU A 22 10.16 24.09 -28.71
CA LEU A 22 11.58 24.42 -28.66
C LEU A 22 12.45 23.16 -28.82
N VAL A 23 12.08 22.08 -28.14
CA VAL A 23 12.80 20.79 -28.26
C VAL A 23 12.68 20.21 -29.68
N LYS A 24 11.51 20.34 -30.33
CA LYS A 24 11.32 19.96 -31.73
C LYS A 24 12.29 20.72 -32.64
N GLN A 25 12.41 22.04 -32.48
CA GLN A 25 13.35 22.85 -33.25
C GLN A 25 14.79 22.33 -33.10
N TRP A 26 15.23 22.05 -31.88
CA TRP A 26 16.58 21.51 -31.65
C TRP A 26 16.83 20.17 -32.36
N LEU A 27 15.81 19.31 -32.41
CA LEU A 27 15.89 18.02 -33.09
C LEU A 27 15.86 18.18 -34.61
N THR A 28 15.08 19.12 -35.14
CA THR A 28 15.05 19.46 -36.57
C THR A 28 16.37 20.05 -37.04
N ASP A 29 16.95 20.95 -36.26
CA ASP A 29 18.24 21.58 -36.56
C ASP A 29 19.41 20.61 -36.36
N GLY A 30 19.18 19.49 -35.66
CA GLY A 30 20.19 18.48 -35.34
C GLY A 30 21.27 19.00 -34.39
N GLN A 31 21.08 20.17 -33.78
CA GLN A 31 22.04 20.80 -32.90
C GLN A 31 21.52 20.88 -31.48
N ARG A 32 22.35 20.41 -30.55
CA ARG A 32 22.13 20.62 -29.12
C ARG A 32 22.53 22.06 -28.77
N PRO A 33 21.61 22.88 -28.23
CA PRO A 33 21.93 24.25 -27.85
C PRO A 33 22.98 24.33 -26.75
N GLU A 34 23.66 25.47 -26.65
CA GLU A 34 24.60 25.73 -25.57
C GLU A 34 23.91 25.81 -24.21
N TYR A 35 24.64 25.45 -23.14
CA TYR A 35 24.09 25.43 -21.79
C TYR A 35 23.56 26.81 -21.35
N ASN A 36 24.19 27.90 -21.77
CA ASN A 36 23.80 29.25 -21.38
C ASN A 36 22.36 29.59 -21.80
N GLU A 37 21.94 29.15 -23.00
CA GLU A 37 20.59 29.36 -23.53
C GLU A 37 19.51 28.58 -22.79
N VAL A 38 19.90 27.49 -22.14
CA VAL A 38 18.99 26.53 -21.50
C VAL A 38 18.99 26.67 -19.97
N SER A 39 20.06 27.24 -19.39
CA SER A 39 20.25 27.37 -17.95
C SER A 39 19.12 28.11 -17.23
N GLY A 40 18.55 29.14 -17.87
CA GLY A 40 17.42 29.92 -17.35
C GLY A 40 16.03 29.33 -17.64
N LYS A 41 15.94 28.21 -18.37
CA LYS A 41 14.65 27.59 -18.72
C LYS A 41 14.17 26.63 -17.62
N GLY A 42 12.91 26.22 -17.73
CA GLY A 42 12.26 25.33 -16.77
C GLY A 42 12.93 23.96 -16.63
N PHE A 43 12.64 23.26 -15.52
CA PHE A 43 13.17 21.92 -15.24
C PHE A 43 12.88 20.92 -16.37
N PHE A 44 11.70 20.99 -16.98
CA PHE A 44 11.29 20.12 -18.07
C PHE A 44 12.25 20.19 -19.26
N ILE A 45 12.52 21.41 -19.75
CA ILE A 45 13.47 21.69 -20.81
C ILE A 45 14.89 21.22 -20.44
N ARG A 46 15.37 21.59 -19.26
CA ARG A 46 16.73 21.21 -18.81
C ARG A 46 16.92 19.70 -18.75
N SER A 47 15.87 18.98 -18.34
CA SER A 47 15.86 17.52 -18.30
C SER A 47 15.83 16.88 -19.69
N LEU A 48 15.18 17.49 -20.67
CA LEU A 48 15.20 17.00 -22.06
C LEU A 48 16.53 17.33 -22.73
N TRP A 49 17.08 18.53 -22.50
CA TRP A 49 18.39 18.94 -22.98
C TRP A 49 19.52 18.01 -22.52
N SER A 50 19.52 17.59 -21.24
CA SER A 50 20.52 16.66 -20.74
C SER A 50 20.47 15.28 -21.43
N GLN A 51 19.31 14.93 -21.98
CA GLN A 51 19.01 13.66 -22.63
C GLN A 51 18.93 13.78 -24.16
N PHE A 52 19.41 14.89 -24.74
CA PHE A 52 19.28 15.20 -26.17
C PHE A 52 19.65 14.04 -27.10
N ASN A 53 20.78 13.37 -26.84
CA ASN A 53 21.26 12.24 -27.66
C ASN A 53 20.33 11.01 -27.64
N SER A 54 19.38 10.96 -26.70
CA SER A 54 18.38 9.89 -26.62
C SER A 54 17.03 10.30 -27.21
N LEU A 55 16.87 11.56 -27.62
CA LEU A 55 15.64 12.07 -28.21
C LEU A 55 15.65 11.89 -29.73
N GLU A 56 14.48 11.63 -30.29
CA GLU A 56 14.28 11.50 -31.72
C GLU A 56 12.96 12.16 -32.10
N LEU A 57 12.91 12.75 -33.30
CA LEU A 57 11.69 13.30 -33.88
C LEU A 57 11.20 12.33 -34.96
N GLN A 58 10.03 11.73 -34.77
CA GLN A 58 9.40 10.81 -35.73
C GLN A 58 7.95 11.25 -35.96
N ASP A 59 7.53 11.45 -37.21
CA ASP A 59 6.16 11.82 -37.58
C ASP A 59 5.64 13.07 -36.81
N ASP A 60 6.52 14.07 -36.63
CA ASP A 60 6.29 15.28 -35.82
C ASP A 60 6.01 15.00 -34.32
N LEU A 61 6.38 13.84 -33.81
CA LEU A 61 6.33 13.50 -32.40
C LEU A 61 7.73 13.35 -31.82
N VAL A 62 7.95 13.96 -30.67
CA VAL A 62 9.18 13.81 -29.90
C VAL A 62 9.11 12.50 -29.12
N PHE A 63 10.06 11.63 -29.41
CA PHE A 63 10.27 10.36 -28.74
C PHE A 63 11.60 10.36 -27.97
N ARG A 64 11.69 9.42 -27.03
CA ARG A 64 12.89 9.12 -26.27
C ARG A 64 13.22 7.63 -26.38
N HIS A 65 14.47 7.33 -26.72
CA HIS A 65 15.07 6.02 -26.60
C HIS A 65 15.38 5.72 -25.14
N PHE A 66 14.69 4.73 -24.58
CA PHE A 66 14.91 4.24 -23.23
C PHE A 66 15.40 2.79 -23.28
N TYR A 67 16.60 2.55 -22.78
CA TYR A 67 17.13 1.19 -22.65
C TYR A 67 16.55 0.53 -21.38
N ASP A 68 15.76 -0.51 -21.58
CA ASP A 68 15.23 -1.33 -20.51
C ASP A 68 16.29 -2.38 -20.12
N ASN A 69 17.02 -2.11 -19.02
CA ASN A 69 18.07 -3.00 -18.51
C ASN A 69 17.56 -4.42 -18.19
N GLU A 70 16.31 -4.57 -17.75
CA GLU A 70 15.77 -5.87 -17.34
C GLU A 70 15.52 -6.76 -18.56
N ARG A 71 15.00 -6.17 -19.64
CA ARG A 71 14.64 -6.88 -20.87
C ARG A 71 15.75 -6.83 -21.93
N LYS A 72 16.76 -6.00 -21.73
CA LYS A 72 17.83 -5.69 -22.70
C LYS A 72 17.28 -5.21 -24.06
N VAL A 73 16.19 -4.44 -24.02
CA VAL A 73 15.50 -3.93 -25.22
C VAL A 73 15.45 -2.40 -25.17
N VAL A 74 15.69 -1.75 -26.30
CA VAL A 74 15.46 -0.30 -26.48
C VAL A 74 13.96 -0.09 -26.74
N LYS A 75 13.35 0.79 -25.95
CA LYS A 75 11.94 1.18 -26.09
C LYS A 75 11.85 2.63 -26.54
N LEU A 76 10.97 2.89 -27.48
CA LEU A 76 10.61 4.23 -27.91
C LEU A 76 9.48 4.77 -27.02
N GLN A 77 9.70 5.88 -26.33
CA GLN A 77 8.74 6.49 -25.42
C GLN A 77 8.34 7.88 -25.92
N ALA A 78 7.06 8.11 -26.19
CA ALA A 78 6.55 9.42 -26.57
C ALA A 78 6.66 10.39 -25.39
N VAL A 79 7.19 11.59 -25.64
CA VAL A 79 7.31 12.63 -24.61
C VAL A 79 5.97 13.31 -24.42
N ILE A 80 5.44 13.32 -23.20
CA ILE A 80 4.08 13.80 -22.93
C ILE A 80 4.09 15.25 -22.40
N PRO A 81 3.38 16.20 -23.05
CA PRO A 81 3.23 17.57 -22.56
C PRO A 81 2.45 17.62 -21.26
N LEU A 82 2.58 18.71 -20.50
CA LEU A 82 1.95 18.84 -19.18
C LEU A 82 0.42 18.64 -19.22
N SER A 83 -0.23 19.15 -20.27
CA SER A 83 -1.68 19.06 -20.49
C SER A 83 -2.19 17.61 -20.52
N GLU A 84 -1.40 16.68 -21.04
CA GLU A 84 -1.82 15.29 -21.29
C GLU A 84 -1.47 14.30 -20.19
N ARG A 85 -0.58 14.67 -19.27
CA ARG A 85 -0.10 13.75 -18.23
C ARG A 85 -1.25 13.18 -17.41
N LYS A 86 -2.26 14.00 -17.07
CA LYS A 86 -3.43 13.56 -16.30
C LYS A 86 -4.25 12.52 -17.06
N GLN A 87 -4.44 12.71 -18.37
CA GLN A 87 -5.19 11.79 -19.21
C GLN A 87 -4.46 10.45 -19.37
N VAL A 88 -3.13 10.49 -19.57
CA VAL A 88 -2.29 9.28 -19.61
C VAL A 88 -2.33 8.51 -18.27
N LEU A 89 -2.22 9.22 -17.15
CA LEU A 89 -2.31 8.62 -15.81
C LEU A 89 -3.68 7.95 -15.59
N HIS A 90 -4.76 8.62 -15.95
CA HIS A 90 -6.12 8.08 -15.87
C HIS A 90 -6.27 6.83 -16.73
N PHE A 91 -5.84 6.87 -17.99
CA PHE A 91 -5.93 5.72 -18.89
C PHE A 91 -5.10 4.52 -18.41
N CYS A 92 -3.94 4.78 -17.81
CA CYS A 92 -3.06 3.72 -17.35
C CYS A 92 -3.44 3.15 -15.98
N HIS A 93 -4.14 3.90 -15.13
CA HIS A 93 -4.51 3.49 -13.77
C HIS A 93 -6.00 3.18 -13.58
N ASP A 94 -6.89 4.05 -14.06
CA ASP A 94 -8.34 4.03 -13.79
C ASP A 94 -9.16 3.35 -14.89
N ALA A 95 -8.59 3.11 -16.07
CA ALA A 95 -9.32 2.44 -17.15
C ALA A 95 -9.89 1.10 -16.67
N LYS A 96 -11.07 0.73 -17.21
CA LYS A 96 -11.84 -0.46 -16.79
C LYS A 96 -11.01 -1.76 -16.78
N TYR A 97 -10.03 -1.86 -17.68
CA TYR A 97 -9.09 -2.99 -17.81
C TYR A 97 -7.72 -2.76 -17.16
N ALA A 98 -7.44 -1.55 -16.67
CA ALA A 98 -6.19 -1.23 -15.97
C ALA A 98 -6.16 -1.72 -14.52
N GLY A 99 -7.31 -1.98 -13.89
CA GLY A 99 -7.39 -2.73 -12.63
C GLY A 99 -6.84 -2.03 -11.39
N HIS A 100 -6.64 -0.70 -11.41
CA HIS A 100 -6.09 0.07 -10.28
C HIS A 100 -4.76 -0.51 -9.76
N LEU A 101 -3.84 -0.80 -10.70
CA LEU A 101 -2.54 -1.36 -10.39
C LEU A 101 -1.77 -0.47 -9.39
N GLY A 102 -1.05 -1.12 -8.48
CA GLY A 102 -0.15 -0.42 -7.55
C GLY A 102 0.90 0.42 -8.30
N MET A 103 1.50 1.38 -7.60
CA MET A 103 2.42 2.39 -8.16
C MET A 103 3.49 1.80 -9.09
N ARG A 104 4.17 0.72 -8.68
CA ARG A 104 5.22 0.07 -9.48
C ARG A 104 4.70 -0.42 -10.84
N LYS A 105 3.60 -1.17 -10.84
CA LYS A 105 3.01 -1.74 -12.06
C LYS A 105 2.44 -0.65 -12.98
N THR A 106 1.83 0.39 -12.42
CA THR A 106 1.36 1.55 -13.19
C THR A 106 2.53 2.28 -13.85
N LEU A 107 3.63 2.49 -13.12
CA LEU A 107 4.84 3.10 -13.65
C LEU A 107 5.47 2.26 -14.76
N GLU A 108 5.58 0.95 -14.59
CA GLU A 108 6.08 0.02 -15.60
C GLU A 108 5.24 0.07 -16.88
N LYS A 109 3.91 0.14 -16.75
CA LYS A 109 2.99 0.26 -17.89
C LYS A 109 3.20 1.57 -18.66
N ILE A 110 3.28 2.70 -17.96
CA ILE A 110 3.50 4.01 -18.61
C ILE A 110 4.86 4.02 -19.31
N ARG A 111 5.91 3.49 -18.68
CA ARG A 111 7.26 3.36 -19.25
C ARG A 111 7.35 2.46 -20.48
N GLN A 112 6.29 1.76 -20.88
CA GLN A 112 6.31 1.01 -22.13
C GLN A 112 6.19 1.92 -23.35
N SER A 113 5.53 3.07 -23.22
CA SER A 113 5.17 3.91 -24.38
C SER A 113 5.31 5.41 -24.14
N TYR A 114 5.43 5.88 -22.89
CA TYR A 114 5.37 7.30 -22.55
C TYR A 114 6.47 7.72 -21.58
N TYR A 115 6.87 8.98 -21.68
CA TYR A 115 7.88 9.59 -20.81
C TYR A 115 7.62 11.07 -20.54
N TRP A 116 7.96 11.51 -19.33
CA TRP A 116 8.20 12.92 -19.02
C TRP A 116 9.11 13.05 -17.79
N PRO A 117 9.87 14.15 -17.66
CA PRO A 117 10.60 14.48 -16.44
C PRO A 117 9.66 14.54 -15.23
N GLY A 118 9.98 13.79 -14.17
CA GLY A 118 9.14 13.70 -12.97
C GLY A 118 8.08 12.59 -12.99
N LEU A 119 8.00 11.78 -14.05
CA LEU A 119 7.02 10.68 -14.21
C LEU A 119 6.77 9.84 -12.94
N GLN A 120 7.83 9.40 -12.27
CA GLN A 120 7.70 8.55 -11.07
C GLN A 120 7.06 9.30 -9.89
N ALA A 121 7.35 10.59 -9.72
CA ALA A 121 6.75 11.40 -8.67
C ALA A 121 5.25 11.63 -8.96
N ASP A 122 4.92 11.95 -10.21
CA ASP A 122 3.53 12.16 -10.64
C ASP A 122 2.70 10.88 -10.49
N VAL A 123 3.20 9.72 -10.92
CA VAL A 123 2.53 8.43 -10.74
C VAL A 123 2.32 8.11 -9.26
N ARG A 124 3.32 8.39 -8.41
CA ARG A 124 3.21 8.18 -6.97
C ARG A 124 2.11 9.05 -6.37
N ALA A 125 2.09 10.35 -6.69
CA ALA A 125 1.08 11.28 -6.20
C ALA A 125 -0.33 10.86 -6.67
N TYR A 126 -0.46 10.50 -7.96
CA TYR A 126 -1.73 10.07 -8.55
C TYR A 126 -2.30 8.81 -7.87
N VAL A 127 -1.49 7.76 -7.74
CA VAL A 127 -1.92 6.50 -7.11
C VAL A 127 -2.17 6.67 -5.60
N ALA A 128 -1.43 7.58 -4.94
CA ALA A 128 -1.67 7.90 -3.54
C ALA A 128 -2.99 8.65 -3.31
N GLY A 129 -3.40 9.49 -4.25
CA GLY A 129 -4.69 10.19 -4.24
C GLY A 129 -5.89 9.37 -4.74
N CYS A 130 -5.69 8.11 -5.13
CA CYS A 130 -6.80 7.26 -5.59
C CYS A 130 -7.57 6.65 -4.40
N ASP A 131 -8.81 7.08 -4.20
CA ASP A 131 -9.68 6.61 -3.12
C ASP A 131 -9.89 5.10 -3.14
N LYS A 132 -10.11 4.52 -4.33
CA LYS A 132 -10.31 3.07 -4.50
C LYS A 132 -9.09 2.26 -4.07
N CYS A 133 -7.88 2.76 -4.37
CA CYS A 133 -6.64 2.14 -3.90
C CYS A 133 -6.46 2.34 -2.39
N ALA A 134 -6.79 3.52 -1.85
CA ALA A 134 -6.68 3.81 -0.44
C ALA A 134 -7.58 2.89 0.40
N MET A 135 -8.84 2.69 -0.02
CA MET A 135 -9.80 1.80 0.66
C MET A 135 -9.36 0.33 0.67
N ARG A 136 -8.68 -0.13 -0.38
CA ARG A 136 -8.22 -1.53 -0.50
C ARG A 136 -6.89 -1.82 0.19
N LYS A 137 -6.10 -0.79 0.48
CA LYS A 137 -4.80 -0.98 1.15
C LYS A 137 -5.04 -1.38 2.60
N THR A 138 -4.61 -2.59 2.96
CA THR A 138 -4.53 -3.00 4.36
C THR A 138 -3.61 -2.02 5.09
N PRO A 139 -4.04 -1.42 6.22
CA PRO A 139 -3.17 -0.58 7.03
C PRO A 139 -1.89 -1.36 7.34
N THR A 140 -0.73 -0.78 7.03
CA THR A 140 0.54 -1.35 7.45
C THR A 140 0.46 -1.48 8.96
N LYS A 141 0.51 -2.72 9.49
CA LYS A 141 0.48 -2.98 10.93
C LYS A 141 1.58 -2.12 11.55
N LYS A 142 1.22 -1.00 12.17
CA LYS A 142 2.15 -0.25 13.00
C LYS A 142 2.73 -1.28 13.98
N LYS A 143 4.06 -1.31 14.14
CA LYS A 143 4.70 -2.16 15.15
C LYS A 143 3.98 -1.86 16.47
N ARG A 144 3.15 -2.79 16.94
CA ARG A 144 2.54 -2.69 18.26
C ARG A 144 3.70 -2.58 19.25
N ALA A 145 3.58 -1.72 20.26
CA ALA A 145 4.58 -1.65 21.31
C ALA A 145 4.87 -3.07 21.83
N PRO A 146 6.14 -3.41 22.12
CA PRO A 146 6.46 -4.73 22.66
C PRO A 146 5.63 -4.96 23.92
N MET A 147 5.01 -6.14 24.02
CA MET A 147 4.23 -6.52 25.21
C MET A 147 5.18 -6.54 26.41
N ALA A 148 4.92 -5.69 27.40
CA ALA A 148 5.64 -5.73 28.67
C ALA A 148 5.10 -6.89 29.50
N ILE A 149 6.00 -7.67 30.09
CA ILE A 149 5.64 -8.66 31.10
C ILE A 149 5.33 -7.89 32.37
N VAL A 150 4.14 -8.09 32.94
CA VAL A 150 3.82 -7.57 34.27
C VAL A 150 4.34 -8.58 35.27
N GLU A 151 5.28 -8.16 36.11
CA GLU A 151 5.83 -9.01 37.17
C GLU A 151 4.76 -9.24 38.25
N THR A 152 4.74 -10.46 38.79
CA THR A 152 3.91 -10.86 39.93
C THR A 152 4.84 -11.22 41.08
N SER A 153 4.58 -10.67 42.26
CA SER A 153 5.43 -10.80 43.44
C SER A 153 4.97 -11.88 44.42
N SER A 154 3.70 -12.28 44.37
CA SER A 154 3.09 -13.23 45.32
C SER A 154 2.11 -14.22 44.66
N PRO A 155 1.91 -15.43 45.23
CA PRO A 155 0.85 -16.35 44.80
C PRO A 155 -0.54 -15.68 44.84
N MET A 156 -1.39 -16.00 43.87
CA MET A 156 -2.78 -15.50 43.78
C MET A 156 -2.92 -13.98 43.59
N GLU A 157 -1.81 -13.27 43.34
CA GLU A 157 -1.81 -11.83 43.03
C GLU A 157 -2.45 -11.57 41.65
N ARG A 158 -2.23 -12.49 40.70
CA ARG A 158 -2.77 -12.37 39.35
C ARG A 158 -3.13 -13.73 38.79
N LEU A 159 -4.40 -13.87 38.42
CA LEU A 159 -4.93 -15.05 37.75
C LEU A 159 -5.20 -14.75 36.28
N ALA A 160 -4.78 -15.64 35.40
CA ALA A 160 -5.29 -15.75 34.04
C ALA A 160 -6.50 -16.68 34.05
N THR A 161 -7.60 -16.24 33.48
CA THR A 161 -8.77 -17.08 33.23
C THR A 161 -9.01 -17.14 31.73
N ASP A 162 -9.17 -18.34 31.19
CA ASP A 162 -9.56 -18.56 29.81
C ASP A 162 -10.71 -19.56 29.74
N ILE A 163 -11.55 -19.43 28.71
CA ILE A 163 -12.65 -20.36 28.47
C ILE A 163 -12.47 -20.98 27.11
N LEU A 164 -12.20 -22.28 27.10
CA LEU A 164 -12.17 -23.08 25.88
C LEU A 164 -13.59 -23.54 25.54
N GLY A 165 -14.03 -23.30 24.30
CA GLY A 165 -15.43 -23.49 23.90
C GLY A 165 -15.68 -24.14 22.55
N GLU A 166 -16.93 -24.61 22.41
CA GLU A 166 -17.47 -25.48 21.34
C GLU A 166 -16.88 -26.89 21.29
N LEU A 167 -16.67 -27.49 22.46
CA LEU A 167 -16.31 -28.90 22.57
C LEU A 167 -17.55 -29.81 22.44
N PRO A 168 -17.37 -31.08 22.05
CA PRO A 168 -18.43 -32.08 22.10
C PRO A 168 -19.06 -32.14 23.51
N GLU A 169 -20.38 -32.22 23.54
CA GLU A 169 -21.13 -32.29 24.80
C GLU A 169 -20.85 -33.62 25.50
N THR A 170 -20.47 -33.53 26.77
CA THR A 170 -20.30 -34.70 27.64
C THR A 170 -21.67 -35.23 28.10
N GLU A 171 -21.73 -36.46 28.64
CA GLU A 171 -22.96 -37.03 29.21
C GLU A 171 -23.60 -36.16 30.31
N ASN A 172 -22.79 -35.32 30.96
CA ASN A 172 -23.22 -34.39 32.00
C ASN A 172 -23.60 -32.99 31.45
N GLY A 173 -23.72 -32.81 30.14
CA GLY A 173 -24.12 -31.55 29.50
C GLY A 173 -23.03 -30.46 29.48
N ASN A 174 -21.77 -30.80 29.81
CA ASN A 174 -20.66 -29.85 29.75
C ASN A 174 -20.11 -29.75 28.33
N ARG A 175 -19.83 -28.52 27.87
CA ARG A 175 -19.33 -28.21 26.53
C ARG A 175 -18.27 -27.09 26.51
N TYR A 176 -17.89 -26.61 27.69
CA TYR A 176 -16.86 -25.60 27.91
C TYR A 176 -15.89 -26.04 29.01
N ILE A 177 -14.66 -25.54 28.95
CA ILE A 177 -13.66 -25.72 30.00
C ILE A 177 -13.19 -24.33 30.45
N LEU A 178 -13.41 -24.00 31.71
CA LEU A 178 -12.80 -22.85 32.36
C LEU A 178 -11.40 -23.24 32.85
N VAL A 179 -10.38 -22.53 32.40
CA VAL A 179 -8.99 -22.71 32.86
C VAL A 179 -8.60 -21.50 33.69
N VAL A 180 -8.10 -21.74 34.90
CA VAL A 180 -7.61 -20.71 35.83
C VAL A 180 -6.16 -21.00 36.14
N SER A 181 -5.27 -20.06 35.82
CA SER A 181 -3.83 -20.18 36.03
C SER A 181 -3.29 -19.02 36.87
N ASP A 182 -2.54 -19.32 37.91
CA ASP A 182 -1.79 -18.32 38.68
C ASP A 182 -0.49 -17.95 37.97
N TYR A 183 -0.25 -16.65 37.77
CA TYR A 183 0.95 -16.16 37.10
C TYR A 183 2.22 -16.37 37.93
N TYR A 184 2.12 -16.39 39.26
CA TYR A 184 3.28 -16.54 40.14
C TYR A 184 3.68 -18.02 40.27
N THR A 185 2.80 -18.86 40.81
CA THR A 185 3.10 -20.27 41.05
C THR A 185 3.07 -21.14 39.78
N LYS A 186 2.52 -20.62 38.68
CA LYS A 186 2.17 -21.39 37.46
C LYS A 186 1.18 -22.53 37.71
N TRP A 187 0.55 -22.57 38.88
CA TRP A 187 -0.49 -23.53 39.19
C TRP A 187 -1.71 -23.28 38.30
N THR A 188 -2.27 -24.35 37.73
CA THR A 188 -3.39 -24.28 36.79
C THR A 188 -4.44 -25.31 37.16
N GLU A 189 -5.69 -24.87 37.25
CA GLU A 189 -6.87 -25.71 37.45
C GLU A 189 -7.86 -25.54 36.29
N SER A 190 -8.60 -26.60 35.98
CA SER A 190 -9.60 -26.58 34.92
C SER A 190 -10.94 -27.14 35.39
N PHE A 191 -12.03 -26.50 34.98
CA PHE A 191 -13.39 -26.83 35.38
C PHE A 191 -14.29 -27.03 34.16
N LEU A 192 -15.06 -28.11 34.17
CA LEU A 192 -16.05 -28.39 33.13
C LEU A 192 -17.31 -27.56 33.37
N MET A 193 -17.81 -26.90 32.33
CA MET A 193 -19.00 -26.04 32.40
C MET A 193 -20.00 -26.33 31.27
N PRO A 194 -21.32 -26.21 31.53
CA PRO A 194 -22.36 -26.33 30.51
C PRO A 194 -22.53 -25.06 29.66
N ASN A 195 -22.21 -23.89 30.20
CA ASN A 195 -22.35 -22.60 29.51
C ASN A 195 -21.25 -21.61 29.92
N MET A 196 -21.15 -20.48 29.21
CA MET A 196 -20.21 -19.39 29.48
C MET A 196 -20.83 -18.24 30.31
N GLU A 197 -21.96 -18.48 30.98
CA GLU A 197 -22.64 -17.45 31.74
C GLU A 197 -21.81 -17.02 32.95
N ALA A 198 -21.80 -15.71 33.25
CA ALA A 198 -21.05 -15.17 34.38
C ALA A 198 -21.44 -15.83 35.71
N SER A 199 -22.72 -16.15 35.90
CA SER A 199 -23.24 -16.84 37.09
C SER A 199 -22.65 -18.24 37.26
N THR A 200 -22.37 -18.94 36.16
CA THR A 200 -21.74 -20.27 36.14
C THR A 200 -20.25 -20.14 36.46
N VAL A 201 -19.55 -19.22 35.82
CA VAL A 201 -18.11 -18.96 36.06
C VAL A 201 -17.85 -18.62 37.53
N VAL A 202 -18.66 -17.72 38.12
CA VAL A 202 -18.52 -17.34 39.54
C VAL A 202 -18.75 -18.52 40.48
N LYS A 203 -19.71 -19.41 40.19
CA LYS A 203 -19.94 -20.60 41.02
C LYS A 203 -18.73 -21.52 41.08
N TYR A 204 -18.03 -21.72 39.95
CA TYR A 204 -16.82 -22.55 39.92
C TYR A 204 -15.64 -21.86 40.57
N ASN A 205 -15.56 -20.52 40.48
CA ASN A 205 -14.47 -19.75 41.11
C ASN A 205 -14.61 -19.64 42.64
N CYS A 206 -15.83 -19.65 43.20
CA CYS A 206 -16.07 -19.48 44.64
C CYS A 206 -16.24 -20.78 45.47
N ARG A 207 -16.60 -21.93 44.88
CA ARG A 207 -17.12 -23.08 45.68
C ARG A 207 -16.12 -24.14 46.15
N ARG A 208 -14.82 -24.07 45.84
CA ARG A 208 -13.83 -25.05 46.33
C ARG A 208 -12.70 -24.43 47.15
N GLY A 209 -13.07 -23.75 48.24
CA GLY A 209 -12.16 -23.45 49.35
C GLY A 209 -11.81 -24.69 50.19
N ASN A 210 -11.45 -25.82 49.58
CA ASN A 210 -11.08 -27.04 50.33
C ASN A 210 -9.84 -27.80 49.80
N SER A 211 -9.00 -27.14 49.00
CA SER A 211 -7.64 -27.59 48.70
C SER A 211 -6.66 -26.45 48.92
N SER A 212 -6.16 -26.33 50.15
CA SER A 212 -4.97 -25.63 50.66
C SER A 212 -4.60 -24.20 50.19
N ILE A 213 -5.30 -23.54 49.25
CA ILE A 213 -5.00 -22.18 48.82
C ILE A 213 -6.30 -21.40 48.63
N ARG A 214 -6.52 -20.41 49.50
CA ARG A 214 -7.65 -19.47 49.45
C ARG A 214 -7.36 -18.42 48.38
N CYS A 215 -8.29 -18.17 47.45
CA CYS A 215 -8.21 -17.06 46.51
C CYS A 215 -8.64 -15.76 47.23
N PRO A 216 -7.74 -14.80 47.51
CA PRO A 216 -8.09 -13.62 48.31
C PRO A 216 -9.02 -12.64 47.59
N VAL A 217 -9.07 -12.70 46.25
CA VAL A 217 -9.71 -11.68 45.41
C VAL A 217 -11.24 -11.81 45.39
N LEU A 218 -11.80 -12.94 45.82
CA LEU A 218 -13.25 -13.19 45.78
C LEU A 218 -13.95 -13.10 47.14
N ASP A 219 -13.20 -12.99 48.25
CA ASP A 219 -13.78 -12.79 49.58
C ASP A 219 -14.29 -11.33 49.79
N SER A 220 -14.19 -10.47 48.76
CA SER A 220 -14.53 -9.03 48.81
C SER A 220 -15.63 -8.59 47.82
N LEU A 221 -16.36 -9.53 47.20
CA LEU A 221 -17.50 -9.24 46.31
C LEU A 221 -18.82 -9.73 46.92
#